data_AF-A0A8J3H9S8-F1
#
_entry.id   AF-A0A8J3H9S8-F1
#
_cell.length_a   1.000
_cell.length_b   1.000
_cell.length_c   1.000
_cell.angle_alpha   90.00
_cell.angle_beta   90.00
_cell.angle_gamma   90.00
#
_symmetry.space_group_name_H-M   'P 1'
#
loop_
_entity.id
_entity.type
_entity.pdbx_description
1 polymer ?
#
loop_
_entity_poly.entity_id
_entity_poly.type
_entity_poly.pdbx_seq_one_letter_code
_entity_poly.pdbx_strand_id
1 'polypeptide(L)' 'MARELTALIERRGKPGMIVSDNGTERTGNAILTFAAAHRIEWHYISP' A
#
# COMPACT_ATOMS: atom_id res chain seq x y z
N MET A 1 7.01 -5.28 4.28
CA MET A 1 5.93 -4.40 3.77
C MET A 1 6.39 -3.37 2.75
N ALA A 2 6.94 -2.20 3.11
CA ALA A 2 7.27 -1.17 2.11
C ALA A 2 8.25 -1.64 1.02
N ARG A 3 9.35 -2.34 1.39
CA ARG A 3 10.33 -2.86 0.42
C ARG A 3 9.74 -3.91 -0.54
N GLU A 4 8.93 -4.82 -0.04
CA GLU A 4 8.28 -5.87 -0.85
C GLU A 4 7.25 -5.26 -1.79
N LEU A 5 6.50 -4.26 -1.31
CA LEU A 5 5.55 -3.52 -2.12
C LEU A 5 6.24 -2.71 -3.21
N THR A 6 7.38 -2.08 -2.92
CA THR A 6 8.24 -1.42 -3.93
C THR A 6 8.66 -2.41 -5.02
N ALA A 7 9.20 -3.57 -4.64
CA ALA A 7 9.64 -4.58 -5.61
C ALA A 7 8.47 -5.12 -6.46
N LEU A 8 7.28 -5.24 -5.88
CA LEU A 8 6.06 -5.60 -6.59
C LEU A 8 5.65 -4.55 -7.62
N ILE A 9 5.71 -3.27 -7.26
CA ILE A 9 5.41 -2.15 -8.16
C ILE A 9 6.44 -2.04 -9.29
N GLU A 10 7.72 -2.26 -9.00
CA GLU A 10 8.77 -2.29 -10.04
C GLU A 10 8.55 -3.42 -11.05
N ARG A 11 8.08 -4.59 -10.58
CA ARG A 11 7.86 -5.76 -11.43
C ARG A 11 6.55 -5.74 -12.19
N ARG A 12 5.49 -5.14 -11.63
CA ARG A 12 4.12 -5.17 -12.20
C ARG A 12 3.63 -3.82 -12.73
N GLY A 13 4.38 -2.75 -12.50
CA GLY A 13 3.94 -1.39 -12.75
C GLY A 13 3.17 -0.80 -11.56
N LYS A 14 3.03 0.53 -11.58
CA LYS A 14 2.35 1.27 -10.51
C LYS A 14 0.82 1.05 -10.59
N PRO A 15 0.19 0.51 -9.54
CA PRO A 15 -1.27 0.38 -9.51
C PRO A 15 -1.93 1.76 -9.34
N GLY A 16 -3.17 1.89 -9.82
CA GLY A 16 -4.00 3.07 -9.55
C GLY A 16 -4.49 3.12 -8.11
N MET A 17 -4.76 1.96 -7.51
CA MET A 17 -5.29 1.82 -6.15
C MET A 17 -4.82 0.50 -5.52
N ILE A 18 -4.57 0.50 -4.21
CA ILE A 18 -4.33 -0.70 -3.40
C ILE A 18 -5.45 -0.82 -2.36
N VAL A 19 -5.98 -2.04 -2.23
CA VAL A 19 -7.01 -2.37 -1.26
C VAL A 19 -6.43 -3.35 -0.25
N SER A 20 -6.57 -3.08 1.04
CA SER A 20 -6.07 -3.96 2.11
C SER A 20 -7.16 -4.23 3.12
N ASP A 21 -7.27 -5.49 3.54
CA ASP A 21 -7.93 -5.79 4.81
C ASP A 21 -7.13 -5.14 5.93
N ASN A 22 -7.81 -4.63 6.95
CA ASN A 22 -7.19 -3.92 8.05
C ASN A 22 -6.56 -4.91 9.05
N GLY A 23 -5.82 -5.89 8.55
CA GLY A 23 -5.07 -6.86 9.32
C GLY A 23 -3.89 -6.20 10.01
N THR A 24 -4.06 -5.88 11.29
CA THR A 24 -3.06 -5.42 12.28
C THR A 24 -2.48 -4.01 12.11
N GLU A 25 -2.82 -3.18 13.10
CA GLU A 25 -2.57 -1.76 13.36
C GLU A 25 -1.11 -1.27 13.23
N ARG A 26 -0.14 -2.16 13.02
CA ARG A 26 1.29 -1.80 12.86
C ARG A 26 1.67 -1.35 11.44
N THR A 27 0.79 -1.53 10.47
CA THR A 27 1.08 -1.25 9.06
C THR A 27 0.42 0.02 8.53
N GLY A 28 -0.35 0.75 9.33
CA GLY A 28 -1.08 1.94 8.88
C GLY A 28 -0.17 3.07 8.41
N ASN A 29 0.68 3.63 9.30
CA ASN A 29 1.44 4.84 8.96
C ASN A 29 2.51 4.63 7.88
N ALA A 30 3.26 3.53 7.93
CA ALA A 30 4.31 3.27 6.94
C ALA A 30 3.76 3.04 5.53
N ILE A 31 2.60 2.38 5.42
CA ILE A 31 1.90 2.19 4.14
C ILE A 31 1.30 3.50 3.64
N LEU A 32 0.70 4.31 4.52
CA LEU A 32 0.16 5.61 4.13
C LEU A 32 1.27 6.54 3.63
N THR A 33 2.43 6.56 4.28
CA THR A 33 3.61 7.31 3.80
C THR A 33 4.09 6.78 2.45
N PHE A 34 4.11 5.47 2.26
CA PHE A 34 4.47 4.86 0.98
C PHE A 34 3.47 5.24 -0.13
N ALA A 35 2.18 5.08 0.11
CA ALA A 35 1.11 5.40 -0.83
C ALA A 35 1.15 6.88 -1.23
N ALA A 36 1.36 7.79 -0.25
CA ALA A 36 1.54 9.21 -0.50
C ALA A 36 2.78 9.50 -1.36
N ALA A 37 3.94 8.90 -1.03
CA ALA A 37 5.18 9.08 -1.79
C ALA A 37 5.07 8.60 -3.24
N HIS A 38 4.34 7.51 -3.47
CA HIS A 38 4.15 6.93 -4.79
C HIS A 38 2.87 7.43 -5.51
N ARG A 39 2.08 8.32 -4.89
CA ARG A 39 0.77 8.79 -5.38
C ARG A 39 -0.15 7.63 -5.77
N ILE A 40 -0.30 6.68 -4.87
CA ILE A 40 -1.17 5.51 -5.03
C ILE A 40 -2.36 5.71 -4.08
N GLU A 41 -3.58 5.51 -4.57
CA GLU A 41 -4.74 5.51 -3.67
C GLU A 41 -4.72 4.26 -2.80
N TRP A 42 -5.00 4.41 -1.50
CA TRP A 42 -5.09 3.29 -0.57
C TRP A 42 -6.47 3.27 0.08
N HIS A 43 -7.18 2.16 -0.06
CA HIS A 43 -8.51 1.96 0.52
C HIS A 43 -8.48 0.78 1.46
N TYR A 44 -9.01 0.98 2.66
CA TYR A 44 -9.21 -0.11 3.60
C TYR A 44 -10.55 -0.77 3.32
N ILE A 45 -10.56 -2.09 3.18
CA ILE A 45 -11.81 -2.85 3.27
C ILE A 45 -12.07 -3.13 4.75
N SER A 46 -13.08 -2.46 5.30
CA SER A 46 -13.75 -2.95 6.50
C SER A 46 -14.60 -4.17 6.11
N PRO A 47 -14.73 -5.19 6.98
CA PRO A 47 -15.60 -6.34 6.73
C PRO A 47 -17.04 -5.94 6.40
#